data_AF-A0AAN4PAB3-F1
#
_entry.id   AF-A0AAN4PAB3-F1
#
_cell.length_a   1.000
_cell.length_b   1.000
_cell.length_c   1.000
_cell.angle_alpha   90.00
_cell.angle_beta   90.00
_cell.angle_gamma   90.00
#
_symmetry.space_group_name_H-M   'P 1'
#
loop_
_entity.id
_entity.type
_entity.pdbx_description
1 polymer ?
#
loop_
_entity_poly.entity_id
_entity_poly.type
_entity_poly.pdbx_seq_one_letter_code
_entity_poly.pdbx_strand_id
1 'polypeptide(L)'
;MKRFFSVAFFKDKKNIAILALIVLLLVSFSTKGNQRENGEEYKVQIQKLTKSNEEVTKDYKALKNEFDSYKKENEQYIALGKKEEKAKKEKAAEEKKKKEEEARKKAEKAKQEKETAEKVAKEQEIARQAEEKRKQEEAAAAQAQQQQEAATVQEAQQQERTVYVARNGTAEVYWYSIDNMPRNTRFDRVVTMTEADAINAGKRHTSKE
;
A
#
# COMPACT_ATOMS: atom_id res chain seq x y z
N MET A 1 73.23 70.29 58.53
CA MET A 1 72.82 70.53 59.92
C MET A 1 72.04 69.33 60.44
N LYS A 2 72.48 68.81 61.59
CA LYS A 2 71.87 67.73 62.38
C LYS A 2 70.40 68.02 62.60
N ARG A 3 69.50 67.14 62.18
CA ARG A 3 68.12 67.12 62.68
C ARG A 3 68.02 66.02 63.72
N PHE A 4 68.17 66.52 64.94
CA PHE A 4 68.08 65.87 66.22
C PHE A 4 66.95 64.85 66.26
N PHE A 5 67.26 63.63 66.72
CA PHE A 5 66.26 62.76 67.33
C PHE A 5 65.50 63.61 68.35
N SER A 6 64.22 63.84 68.11
CA SER A 6 63.39 64.68 68.98
C SER A 6 63.42 64.08 70.38
N VAL A 7 63.72 64.90 71.40
CA VAL A 7 63.75 64.52 72.82
C VAL A 7 62.41 63.94 73.29
N ALA A 8 61.33 64.18 72.53
CA ALA A 8 60.01 63.58 72.74
C ALA A 8 59.97 62.05 72.48
N PHE A 9 60.80 61.53 71.56
CA PHE A 9 60.79 60.11 71.19
C PHE A 9 61.24 59.19 72.34
N PHE A 10 62.17 59.67 73.18
CA PHE A 10 62.75 58.94 74.31
C PHE A 10 61.97 59.07 75.63
N LYS A 11 60.88 59.84 75.68
CA LYS A 11 60.06 59.99 76.89
C LYS A 11 58.90 58.98 76.97
N ASP A 12 58.53 58.37 75.85
CA ASP A 12 57.45 57.38 75.80
C ASP A 12 57.96 55.98 76.16
N LYS A 13 57.37 55.38 77.21
CA LYS A 13 57.70 54.01 77.67
C LYS A 13 57.56 52.97 76.54
N LYS A 14 56.64 53.19 75.60
CA LYS A 14 56.42 52.34 74.43
C LYS A 14 57.57 52.43 73.42
N ASN A 15 58.13 53.62 73.20
CA ASN A 15 59.24 53.83 72.26
C ASN A 15 60.57 53.32 72.82
N ILE A 16 60.77 53.42 74.15
CA ILE A 16 61.90 52.79 74.85
C ILE A 16 61.82 51.26 74.72
N ALA A 17 60.63 50.67 74.89
CA ALA A 17 60.44 49.23 74.73
C ALA A 17 60.73 48.75 73.29
N ILE A 18 60.33 49.51 72.27
CA ILE A 18 60.62 49.19 70.87
C ILE A 18 62.14 49.28 70.59
N LEU A 19 62.82 50.30 71.11
CA LEU A 19 64.28 50.43 70.99
C LEU A 19 65.01 49.27 71.68
N ALA A 20 64.57 48.87 72.87
CA ALA A 20 65.13 47.72 73.57
C ALA A 20 64.92 46.42 72.77
N LEU A 21 63.75 46.23 72.16
CA LEU A 21 63.45 45.07 71.32
C LEU A 21 64.32 45.02 70.06
N ILE A 22 64.54 46.16 69.39
CA ILE A 22 65.39 46.26 68.21
C ILE A 22 66.86 45.98 68.57
N VAL A 23 67.36 46.53 69.69
CA VAL A 23 68.72 46.25 70.17
C VAL A 23 68.86 44.77 70.55
N LEU A 24 67.85 44.17 71.19
CA LEU A 24 67.84 42.75 71.56
C LEU A 24 67.81 41.85 70.32
N LEU A 25 67.07 42.24 69.27
CA LEU A 25 67.06 41.58 67.96
C LEU A 25 68.42 41.69 67.23
N LEU A 26 69.05 42.86 67.26
CA LEU A 26 70.36 43.08 66.63
C LEU A 26 71.49 42.34 67.38
N VAL A 27 71.47 42.30 68.71
CA VAL A 27 72.42 41.50 69.52
C VAL A 27 72.20 40.00 69.31
N SER A 28 70.95 39.57 69.11
CA SER A 28 70.62 38.17 68.76
C SER A 28 71.08 37.78 67.34
N PHE A 29 71.17 38.75 66.43
CA PHE A 29 71.70 38.52 65.08
C PHE A 29 73.24 38.51 65.04
N SER A 30 73.91 39.33 65.86
CA SER A 30 75.40 39.35 65.93
C SER A 30 76.01 38.16 66.67
N THR A 31 75.27 37.48 67.56
CA THR A 31 75.74 36.25 68.24
C THR A 31 75.57 34.97 67.42
N LYS A 32 74.95 35.05 66.23
CA LYS A 32 74.85 33.95 65.26
C LYS A 32 75.75 34.15 64.02
N GLY A 33 76.77 34.99 64.14
CA GLY A 33 77.80 35.16 63.13
C GLY A 33 78.91 34.09 63.18
N ASN A 34 78.61 32.81 63.44
CA ASN A 34 79.58 31.72 63.20
C ASN A 34 78.95 30.29 63.27
N GLN A 35 77.81 30.05 62.61
CA GLN A 35 77.38 28.67 62.31
C GLN A 35 77.74 28.32 60.86
N ARG A 36 79.02 28.02 60.64
CA ARG A 36 79.49 27.32 59.43
C ARG A 36 79.51 25.81 59.72
N GLU A 37 78.36 25.17 59.91
CA GLU A 37 78.32 23.69 59.96
C GLU A 37 77.17 23.01 59.20
N ASN A 38 76.17 23.72 58.65
CA ASN A 38 75.01 23.05 58.02
C ASN A 38 74.84 23.32 56.51
N GLY A 39 75.79 23.97 55.84
CA GLY A 39 75.69 24.36 54.42
C GLY A 39 75.59 23.17 53.45
N GLU A 40 76.18 22.02 53.79
CA GLU A 40 76.12 20.80 52.97
C GLU A 40 74.74 20.12 53.06
N GLU A 41 74.10 20.13 54.24
CA GLU A 41 72.78 19.53 54.46
C GLU A 41 71.67 20.24 53.67
N TYR A 42 71.70 21.58 53.65
CA TYR A 42 70.77 22.38 52.84
C TYR A 42 70.98 22.17 51.33
N LYS A 43 72.22 22.02 50.86
CA LYS A 43 72.50 21.69 49.45
C LYS A 43 71.91 20.33 49.06
N VAL A 44 72.05 19.32 49.92
CA VAL A 44 71.50 17.98 49.68
C VAL A 44 69.97 18.02 49.63
N GLN A 45 69.31 18.75 50.55
CA GLN A 45 67.85 18.92 50.52
C GLN A 45 67.37 19.67 49.28
N ILE A 46 68.02 20.79 48.92
CA ILE A 46 67.70 21.56 47.70
C ILE A 46 67.85 20.67 46.46
N GLN A 47 68.92 19.87 46.37
CA GLN A 47 69.11 18.96 45.23
C GLN A 47 68.03 17.87 45.16
N LYS A 48 67.60 17.32 46.31
CA LYS A 48 66.53 16.33 46.39
C LYS A 48 65.18 16.94 45.99
N LEU A 49 64.88 18.15 46.44
CA LEU A 49 63.68 18.92 46.06
C LEU A 49 63.68 19.24 44.56
N THR A 50 64.82 19.65 44.00
CA THR A 50 64.95 19.93 42.55
C THR A 50 64.72 18.68 41.71
N LYS A 51 65.33 17.54 42.08
CA LYS A 51 65.10 16.26 41.40
C LYS A 51 63.64 15.81 41.49
N SER A 52 63.03 15.93 42.67
CA SER A 52 61.63 15.58 42.86
C SER A 52 60.68 16.48 42.07
N ASN A 53 60.93 17.79 41.99
CA ASN A 53 60.14 18.69 41.14
C ASN A 53 60.31 18.40 39.64
N GLU A 54 61.51 18.00 39.21
CA GLU A 54 61.77 17.58 37.83
C GLU A 54 61.00 16.29 37.48
N GLU A 55 60.97 15.33 38.41
CA GLU A 55 60.22 14.08 38.31
C GLU A 55 58.71 14.34 38.25
N VAL A 56 58.17 15.16 39.16
CA VAL A 56 56.76 15.59 39.15
C VAL A 56 56.38 16.29 37.84
N THR A 57 57.28 17.07 37.25
CA THR A 57 57.03 17.72 35.96
C THR A 57 56.98 16.71 34.81
N LYS A 58 57.84 15.68 34.83
CA LYS A 58 57.82 14.59 33.86
C LYS A 58 56.55 13.76 33.99
N ASP A 59 56.16 13.40 35.21
CA ASP A 59 54.95 12.63 35.50
C ASP A 59 53.69 13.40 35.10
N TYR A 60 53.62 14.69 35.40
CA TYR A 60 52.53 15.55 34.94
C TYR A 60 52.43 15.58 33.41
N LYS A 61 53.57 15.71 32.71
CA LYS A 61 53.59 15.72 31.25
C LYS A 61 53.19 14.37 30.66
N ALA A 62 53.62 13.26 31.25
CA ALA A 62 53.21 11.92 30.85
C ALA A 62 51.70 11.72 31.03
N LEU A 63 51.18 12.03 32.22
CA LEU A 63 49.75 11.92 32.53
C LEU A 63 48.88 12.82 31.64
N LYS A 64 49.38 14.01 31.31
CA LYS A 64 48.71 14.94 30.39
C LYS A 64 48.61 14.36 28.98
N ASN A 65 49.68 13.74 28.48
CA ASN A 65 49.68 13.09 27.18
C ASN A 65 48.76 11.87 27.13
N GLU A 66 48.74 11.05 28.19
CA GLU A 66 47.82 9.93 28.31
C GLU A 66 46.37 10.39 28.34
N PHE A 67 46.05 11.44 29.10
CA PHE A 67 44.72 12.02 29.15
C PHE A 67 44.26 12.54 27.78
N ASP A 68 45.13 13.26 27.06
CA ASP A 68 44.81 13.77 25.72
C ASP A 68 44.65 12.61 24.70
N SER A 69 45.41 11.51 24.87
CA SER A 69 45.24 10.26 24.12
C SER A 69 43.87 9.62 24.39
N TYR A 70 43.50 9.43 25.67
CA TYR A 70 42.20 8.87 26.06
C TYR A 70 41.03 9.70 25.54
N LYS A 71 41.15 11.03 25.59
CA LYS A 71 40.11 11.92 25.04
C LYS A 71 39.90 11.66 23.55
N LYS A 72 40.99 11.54 22.79
CA LYS A 72 40.95 11.28 21.34
C LYS A 72 40.39 9.89 21.02
N GLU A 73 40.77 8.86 21.78
CA GLU A 73 40.27 7.50 21.60
C GLU A 73 38.76 7.42 21.88
N ASN A 74 38.30 8.07 22.95
CA ASN A 74 36.87 8.10 23.30
C ASN A 74 36.03 8.83 22.24
N GLU A 75 36.53 9.94 21.69
CA GLU A 75 35.88 10.62 20.57
C GLU A 75 35.75 9.70 19.33
N GLN A 76 36.75 8.86 19.06
CA GLN A 76 36.69 7.88 17.98
C GLN A 76 35.65 6.78 18.24
N TYR A 77 35.56 6.24 19.47
CA TYR A 77 34.53 5.26 19.81
C TYR A 77 33.11 5.83 19.66
N ILE A 78 32.89 7.07 20.09
CA ILE A 78 31.60 7.74 19.93
C ILE A 78 31.27 7.92 18.43
N ALA A 79 32.25 8.32 17.62
CA ALA A 79 32.06 8.47 16.18
C ALA A 79 31.77 7.12 15.50
N LEU A 80 32.46 6.05 15.90
CA LEU A 80 32.24 4.70 15.39
C LEU A 80 30.83 4.19 15.74
N GLY A 81 30.41 4.34 17.00
CA GLY A 81 29.07 3.96 17.45
C GLY A 81 27.97 4.70 16.71
N LYS A 82 28.10 6.02 16.51
CA LYS A 82 27.17 6.81 15.69
C LYS A 82 27.12 6.34 14.23
N LYS A 83 28.27 5.97 13.66
CA LYS A 83 28.36 5.46 12.28
C LYS A 83 27.68 4.09 12.15
N GLU A 84 27.88 3.19 13.11
CA GLU A 84 27.22 1.89 13.14
C GLU A 84 25.70 2.00 13.34
N GLU A 85 25.25 2.88 14.24
CA GLU A 85 23.82 3.12 14.46
C GLU A 85 23.15 3.67 13.19
N LYS A 86 23.80 4.63 12.52
CA LYS A 86 23.32 5.17 11.24
C LYS A 86 23.26 4.09 10.17
N ALA A 87 24.30 3.26 10.05
CA ALA A 87 24.33 2.15 9.09
C ALA A 87 23.24 1.09 9.36
N LYS A 88 22.97 0.77 10.63
CA LYS A 88 21.88 -0.15 11.02
C LYS A 88 20.51 0.44 10.67
N LYS A 89 20.29 1.73 10.97
CA LYS A 89 19.04 2.44 10.62
C LYS A 89 18.82 2.50 9.11
N GLU A 90 19.87 2.78 8.34
CA GLU A 90 19.79 2.84 6.87
C GLU A 90 19.49 1.47 6.26
N LYS A 91 20.19 0.41 6.69
CA LYS A 91 19.90 -0.97 6.25
C LYS A 91 18.46 -1.39 6.58
N ALA A 92 17.98 -1.08 7.79
CA ALA A 92 16.60 -1.37 8.18
C ALA A 92 15.57 -0.58 7.34
N ALA A 93 15.85 0.67 7.01
CA ALA A 93 15.00 1.49 6.15
C ALA A 93 14.97 0.97 4.70
N GLU A 94 16.12 0.56 4.16
CA GLU A 94 16.22 -0.02 2.81
C GLU A 94 15.48 -1.36 2.73
N GLU A 95 15.62 -2.23 3.73
CA GLU A 95 14.90 -3.50 3.80
C GLU A 95 13.39 -3.27 3.89
N LYS A 96 12.94 -2.30 4.70
CA LYS A 96 11.53 -1.94 4.80
C LYS A 96 10.99 -1.42 3.47
N LYS A 97 11.73 -0.56 2.77
CA LYS A 97 11.36 -0.08 1.43
C LYS A 97 11.27 -1.21 0.41
N LYS A 98 12.22 -2.16 0.40
CA LYS A 98 12.18 -3.34 -0.49
C LYS A 98 10.95 -4.21 -0.22
N LYS A 99 10.64 -4.49 1.05
CA LYS A 99 9.44 -5.25 1.45
C LYS A 99 8.14 -4.54 1.04
N GLU A 100 8.08 -3.22 1.20
CA GLU A 100 6.93 -2.42 0.80
C GLU A 100 6.74 -2.38 -0.72
N GLU A 101 7.83 -2.23 -1.48
CA GLU A 101 7.80 -2.28 -2.95
C GLU A 101 7.35 -3.65 -3.47
N GLU A 102 7.86 -4.74 -2.89
CA GLU A 102 7.45 -6.11 -3.23
C GLU A 102 5.97 -6.35 -2.91
N ALA A 103 5.50 -5.89 -1.74
CA ALA A 103 4.08 -5.96 -1.38
C ALA A 103 3.19 -5.17 -2.35
N ARG A 104 3.64 -3.99 -2.79
CA ARG A 104 2.93 -3.17 -3.77
C ARG A 104 2.86 -3.84 -5.13
N LYS A 105 3.98 -4.41 -5.63
CA LYS A 105 4.01 -5.18 -6.89
C LYS A 105 3.07 -6.39 -6.84
N LYS A 106 3.06 -7.11 -5.72
CA LYS A 106 2.15 -8.26 -5.53
C LYS A 106 0.67 -7.84 -5.50
N ALA A 107 0.36 -6.74 -4.82
CA ALA A 107 -1.00 -6.19 -4.78
C ALA A 107 -1.47 -5.69 -6.16
N GLU A 108 -0.57 -5.07 -6.94
CA GLU A 108 -0.87 -4.61 -8.30
C GLU A 108 -1.09 -5.77 -9.27
N LYS A 109 -0.25 -6.80 -9.21
CA LYS A 109 -0.46 -8.03 -10.00
C LYS A 109 -1.79 -8.71 -9.67
N ALA A 110 -2.14 -8.81 -8.38
CA ALA A 110 -3.42 -9.39 -7.97
C ALA A 110 -4.63 -8.56 -8.45
N LYS A 111 -4.51 -7.23 -8.50
CA LYS A 111 -5.56 -6.35 -9.08
C LYS A 111 -5.71 -6.58 -10.58
N GLN A 112 -4.60 -6.65 -11.32
CA GLN A 112 -4.63 -6.94 -12.77
C GLN A 112 -5.23 -8.32 -13.05
N GLU A 113 -4.81 -9.36 -12.33
CA GLU A 113 -5.37 -10.71 -12.47
C GLU A 113 -6.88 -10.71 -12.21
N LYS A 114 -7.35 -10.04 -11.15
CA LYS A 114 -8.78 -9.93 -10.85
C LYS A 114 -9.56 -9.18 -11.94
N GLU A 115 -9.01 -8.08 -12.46
CA GLU A 115 -9.63 -7.32 -13.55
C GLU A 115 -9.71 -8.14 -14.84
N THR A 116 -8.66 -8.89 -15.17
CA THR A 116 -8.68 -9.79 -16.34
C THR A 116 -9.69 -10.92 -16.18
N ALA A 117 -9.78 -11.54 -14.99
CA ALA A 117 -10.77 -12.57 -14.70
C ALA A 117 -12.20 -12.03 -14.80
N GLU A 118 -12.46 -10.81 -14.32
CA GLU A 118 -13.77 -10.17 -14.43
C GLU A 118 -14.15 -9.83 -15.87
N LYS A 119 -13.19 -9.36 -16.68
CA LYS A 119 -13.40 -9.13 -18.13
C LYS A 119 -13.75 -10.42 -18.86
N VAL A 120 -13.00 -11.49 -18.62
CA VAL A 120 -13.25 -12.81 -19.23
C VAL A 120 -14.62 -13.34 -18.81
N ALA A 121 -15.00 -13.22 -17.53
CA ALA A 121 -16.30 -13.65 -17.03
C ALA A 121 -17.46 -12.87 -17.69
N LYS A 122 -17.32 -11.55 -17.87
CA LYS A 122 -18.33 -10.73 -18.55
C LYS A 122 -18.44 -11.10 -20.03
N GLU A 123 -17.34 -11.34 -20.71
CA GLU A 123 -17.33 -11.73 -22.13
C GLU A 123 -17.97 -13.12 -22.34
N GLN A 124 -17.68 -14.08 -21.46
CA GLN A 124 -18.33 -15.39 -21.47
C GLN A 124 -19.84 -15.30 -21.23
N GLU A 125 -20.30 -14.44 -20.30
CA GLU A 125 -21.73 -14.27 -20.05
C GLU A 125 -22.44 -13.62 -21.24
N ILE A 126 -21.82 -12.62 -21.90
CA ILE A 126 -22.36 -12.03 -23.13
C ILE A 126 -22.46 -13.08 -24.24
N ALA A 127 -21.43 -13.93 -24.40
CA ALA A 127 -21.45 -15.01 -25.39
C ALA A 127 -22.57 -16.03 -25.10
N ARG A 128 -22.78 -16.39 -23.83
CA ARG A 128 -23.86 -17.30 -23.39
C ARG A 128 -25.24 -16.72 -23.69
N GLN A 129 -25.46 -15.45 -23.38
CA GLN A 129 -26.73 -14.76 -23.66
C GLN A 129 -26.99 -14.65 -25.18
N ALA A 130 -25.95 -14.40 -25.98
CA ALA A 130 -26.06 -14.35 -27.43
C ALA A 130 -26.41 -15.74 -28.02
N GLU A 131 -25.80 -16.82 -27.51
CA GLU A 131 -26.12 -18.18 -27.93
C GLU A 131 -27.56 -18.57 -27.55
N GLU A 132 -27.99 -18.22 -26.33
CA GLU A 132 -29.36 -18.50 -25.86
C GLU A 132 -30.39 -17.76 -26.71
N LYS A 133 -30.13 -16.48 -27.05
CA LYS A 133 -30.99 -15.71 -27.95
C LYS A 133 -31.06 -16.33 -29.35
N ARG A 134 -29.93 -16.79 -29.90
CA ARG A 134 -29.91 -17.50 -31.20
C ARG A 134 -30.74 -18.77 -31.17
N LYS A 135 -30.65 -19.57 -30.10
CA LYS A 135 -31.48 -20.79 -29.94
C LYS A 135 -32.98 -20.45 -29.84
N GLN A 136 -33.34 -19.37 -29.16
CA GLN A 136 -34.73 -18.91 -29.10
C GLN A 136 -35.24 -18.45 -30.47
N GLU A 137 -34.44 -17.68 -31.21
CA GLU A 137 -34.79 -17.24 -32.57
C GLU A 137 -34.92 -18.44 -33.54
N GLU A 138 -34.04 -19.43 -33.44
CA GLU A 138 -34.10 -20.66 -34.24
C GLU A 138 -35.33 -21.50 -33.89
N ALA A 139 -35.66 -21.65 -32.61
CA ALA A 139 -36.87 -22.35 -32.17
C ALA A 139 -38.15 -21.64 -32.64
N ALA A 140 -38.18 -20.30 -32.59
CA ALA A 140 -39.30 -19.51 -33.09
C ALA A 140 -39.45 -19.64 -34.62
N ALA A 141 -38.34 -19.64 -35.36
CA ALA A 141 -38.34 -19.85 -36.81
C ALA A 141 -38.84 -21.25 -37.17
N ALA A 142 -38.42 -22.28 -36.44
CA ALA A 142 -38.89 -23.65 -36.65
C ALA A 142 -40.40 -23.80 -36.37
N GLN A 143 -40.92 -23.17 -35.31
CA GLN A 143 -42.37 -23.16 -35.05
C GLN A 143 -43.14 -22.43 -36.15
N ALA A 144 -42.62 -21.31 -36.67
CA ALA A 144 -43.26 -20.58 -37.76
C ALA A 144 -43.31 -21.42 -39.05
N GLN A 145 -42.24 -22.15 -39.38
CA GLN A 145 -42.23 -23.08 -40.51
C GLN A 145 -43.25 -24.21 -40.34
N GLN A 146 -43.32 -24.82 -39.15
CA GLN A 146 -44.31 -25.88 -38.89
C GLN A 146 -45.75 -25.36 -39.00
N GLN A 147 -46.02 -24.12 -38.58
CA GLN A 147 -47.35 -23.53 -38.74
C GLN A 147 -47.68 -23.24 -40.21
N GLN A 148 -46.70 -22.79 -41.01
CA GLN A 148 -46.90 -22.60 -42.44
C GLN A 148 -47.14 -23.93 -43.17
N GLU A 149 -46.36 -24.97 -42.86
CA GLU A 149 -46.58 -26.31 -43.41
C GLU A 149 -47.93 -26.89 -43.00
N ALA A 150 -48.34 -26.72 -41.73
CA ALA A 150 -49.66 -27.14 -41.28
C ALA A 150 -50.80 -26.40 -41.99
N ALA A 151 -50.63 -25.10 -42.24
CA ALA A 151 -51.61 -24.29 -42.96
C ALA A 151 -51.71 -24.71 -44.44
N THR A 152 -50.59 -24.97 -45.13
CA THR A 152 -50.61 -25.43 -46.53
C THR A 152 -51.21 -26.83 -46.65
N VAL A 153 -50.96 -27.74 -45.70
CA VAL A 153 -51.61 -29.06 -45.69
C VAL A 153 -53.12 -28.94 -45.46
N GLN A 154 -53.57 -28.07 -44.55
CA GLN A 154 -55.00 -27.84 -44.34
C GLN A 154 -55.68 -27.22 -45.57
N GLU A 155 -55.03 -26.26 -46.23
CA GLU A 155 -55.56 -25.62 -47.43
C GLU A 155 -55.64 -26.61 -48.61
N ALA A 156 -54.63 -27.46 -48.79
CA ALA A 156 -54.65 -28.54 -49.77
C ALA A 156 -55.78 -29.55 -49.50
N GLN A 157 -55.98 -29.94 -48.23
CA GLN A 157 -57.08 -30.84 -47.85
C GLN A 157 -58.47 -30.23 -48.07
N GLN A 158 -58.63 -28.91 -47.90
CA GLN A 158 -59.88 -28.22 -48.22
C GLN A 158 -60.11 -28.18 -49.74
N GLN A 159 -59.07 -27.91 -50.53
CA GLN A 159 -59.20 -27.88 -52.00
C GLN A 159 -59.55 -29.26 -52.59
N GLU A 160 -59.03 -30.35 -52.02
CA GLU A 160 -59.31 -31.73 -52.46
C GLU A 160 -60.63 -32.31 -51.92
N ARG A 161 -61.34 -31.59 -51.03
CA ARG A 161 -62.57 -32.10 -50.43
C ARG A 161 -63.65 -32.29 -51.49
N THR A 162 -64.22 -33.50 -51.54
CA THR A 162 -65.33 -33.81 -52.45
C THR A 162 -66.63 -33.19 -51.94
N VAL A 163 -67.35 -32.53 -52.83
CA VAL A 163 -68.66 -31.93 -52.56
C VAL A 163 -69.71 -32.44 -53.54
N TYR A 164 -70.96 -32.35 -53.10
CA TYR A 164 -72.12 -32.80 -53.86
C TYR A 164 -73.00 -31.61 -54.23
N VAL A 165 -73.37 -31.50 -55.51
CA VAL A 165 -74.18 -30.40 -56.05
C VAL A 165 -75.40 -30.97 -56.77
N ALA A 166 -76.59 -30.53 -56.34
CA ALA A 166 -77.86 -30.97 -56.92
C ALA A 166 -78.15 -30.35 -58.30
N ARG A 167 -79.22 -30.81 -58.95
CA ARG A 167 -79.75 -30.29 -60.23
C ARG A 167 -78.70 -30.33 -61.37
N ASN A 168 -78.03 -31.46 -61.54
CA ASN A 168 -76.97 -31.66 -62.53
C ASN A 168 -75.84 -30.61 -62.40
N GLY A 169 -75.47 -30.26 -61.17
CA GLY A 169 -74.43 -29.26 -60.90
C GLY A 169 -74.86 -27.79 -61.04
N THR A 170 -76.13 -27.52 -61.36
CA THR A 170 -76.64 -26.13 -61.54
C THR A 170 -77.10 -25.47 -60.24
N ALA A 171 -77.16 -26.20 -59.13
CA ALA A 171 -77.51 -25.60 -57.85
C ALA A 171 -76.46 -24.55 -57.42
N GLU A 172 -76.94 -23.49 -56.75
CA GLU A 172 -76.12 -22.43 -56.14
C GLU A 172 -75.46 -22.87 -54.83
N VAL A 173 -75.88 -24.01 -54.29
CA VAL A 173 -75.45 -24.53 -52.99
C VAL A 173 -74.80 -25.90 -53.15
N TYR A 174 -73.77 -26.19 -52.36
CA TYR A 174 -73.13 -27.51 -52.27
C TYR A 174 -73.17 -28.06 -50.84
N TRP A 175 -73.02 -29.39 -50.72
CA TRP A 175 -73.01 -30.14 -49.46
C TRP A 175 -71.76 -31.01 -49.35
N TYR A 176 -71.24 -31.21 -48.13
CA TYR A 176 -70.16 -32.19 -47.91
C TYR A 176 -70.63 -33.64 -47.87
N SER A 177 -71.91 -33.89 -47.57
CA SER A 177 -72.50 -35.23 -47.58
C SER A 177 -73.83 -35.24 -48.34
N ILE A 178 -74.07 -36.32 -49.08
CA ILE A 178 -75.33 -36.60 -49.75
C ILE A 178 -76.48 -36.66 -48.72
N ASP A 179 -76.22 -37.16 -47.51
CA ASP A 179 -77.24 -37.33 -46.48
C ASP A 179 -77.78 -36.00 -45.93
N ASN A 180 -76.99 -34.93 -46.04
CA ASN A 180 -77.37 -33.59 -45.60
C ASN A 180 -78.15 -32.82 -46.68
N MET A 181 -78.35 -33.42 -47.85
CA MET A 181 -79.17 -32.80 -48.90
C MET A 181 -80.65 -32.80 -48.50
N PRO A 182 -81.43 -31.79 -48.92
CA PRO A 182 -82.86 -31.76 -48.66
C PRO A 182 -83.55 -33.05 -49.10
N ARG A 183 -84.53 -33.54 -48.32
CA ARG A 183 -85.20 -34.82 -48.57
C ARG A 183 -85.92 -34.89 -49.93
N ASN A 184 -86.22 -33.74 -50.53
CA ASN A 184 -86.80 -33.62 -51.88
C ASN A 184 -85.73 -33.60 -53.00
N THR A 185 -84.45 -33.78 -52.68
CA THR A 185 -83.36 -33.81 -53.64
C THR A 185 -83.48 -35.06 -54.51
N ARG A 186 -83.30 -34.85 -55.81
CA ARG A 186 -83.21 -35.92 -56.81
C ARG A 186 -81.77 -36.42 -56.88
N PHE A 187 -81.47 -37.50 -56.16
CA PHE A 187 -80.12 -38.07 -56.06
C PHE A 187 -79.56 -38.55 -57.41
N ASP A 188 -80.42 -38.92 -58.36
CA ASP A 188 -80.05 -39.22 -59.76
C ASP A 188 -79.44 -38.03 -60.51
N ARG A 189 -79.59 -36.80 -59.98
CA ARG A 189 -79.11 -35.54 -60.56
C ARG A 189 -78.09 -34.84 -59.67
N VAL A 190 -77.40 -35.58 -58.81
CA VAL A 190 -76.33 -35.06 -57.97
C VAL A 190 -75.00 -35.27 -58.69
N VAL A 191 -74.21 -34.21 -58.79
CA VAL A 191 -72.87 -34.22 -59.38
C VAL A 191 -71.84 -34.06 -58.28
N THR A 192 -70.77 -34.84 -58.36
CA THR A 192 -69.58 -34.74 -57.50
C THR A 192 -68.55 -33.83 -58.15
N MET A 193 -68.01 -32.87 -57.39
CA MET A 193 -66.88 -32.03 -57.80
C MET A 193 -66.02 -31.69 -56.58
N THR A 194 -64.88 -31.02 -56.78
CA THR A 194 -64.07 -30.54 -55.67
C THR A 194 -64.70 -29.29 -55.04
N GLU A 195 -64.45 -29.05 -53.75
CA GLU A 195 -64.89 -27.83 -53.07
C GLU A 195 -64.35 -26.58 -53.77
N ALA A 196 -63.09 -26.62 -54.23
CA ALA A 196 -62.47 -25.56 -55.02
C ALA A 196 -63.25 -25.27 -56.32
N ASP A 197 -63.61 -26.30 -57.08
CA ASP A 197 -64.40 -26.14 -58.31
C ASP A 197 -65.80 -25.57 -58.04
N ALA A 198 -66.43 -26.00 -56.94
CA ALA A 198 -67.73 -25.47 -56.53
C ALA A 198 -67.65 -23.98 -56.15
N ILE A 199 -66.63 -23.58 -55.38
CA ILE A 199 -66.37 -22.18 -55.00
C ILE A 199 -66.04 -21.34 -56.25
N ASN A 200 -65.18 -21.83 -57.15
CA ASN A 200 -64.84 -21.18 -58.41
C ASN A 200 -66.06 -21.01 -59.33
N ALA A 201 -67.00 -21.95 -59.28
CA ALA A 201 -68.31 -21.84 -59.95
C ALA A 201 -69.31 -20.92 -59.21
N GLY A 202 -68.89 -20.21 -58.16
CA GLY A 202 -69.69 -19.26 -57.39
C GLY A 202 -70.70 -19.91 -56.45
N LYS A 203 -70.58 -21.22 -56.16
CA LYS A 203 -71.49 -21.95 -55.29
C LYS A 203 -71.15 -21.71 -53.82
N ARG A 204 -72.16 -21.75 -52.96
CA ARG A 204 -72.02 -21.51 -51.52
C ARG A 204 -72.20 -22.80 -50.74
N HIS A 205 -71.43 -22.94 -49.67
CA HIS A 205 -71.66 -24.01 -48.70
C HIS A 205 -73.01 -23.81 -47.99
N THR A 206 -73.73 -24.90 -47.74
CA THR A 206 -74.95 -24.83 -46.91
C THR A 206 -74.59 -24.63 -45.44
N SER A 207 -75.24 -23.69 -44.76
CA SER A 207 -75.13 -23.57 -43.29
C SER A 207 -75.93 -24.63 -42.52
N LYS A 208 -76.73 -25.43 -43.22
CA LYS A 208 -77.46 -26.59 -42.69
C LYS A 208 -76.70 -27.86 -43.06
N GLU A 209 -75.92 -28.36 -42.12
CA GLU A 209 -75.24 -29.67 -42.17
C GLU A 209 -75.33 -30.39 -40.84
#